data_AF-A0A7V5E8I1-F1
#
_entry.id   AF-A0A7V5E8I1-F1
#
_cell.length_a   1.000
_cell.length_b   1.000
_cell.length_c   1.000
_cell.angle_alpha   90.00
_cell.angle_beta   90.00
_cell.angle_gamma   90.00
#
_symmetry.space_group_name_H-M   'P 1'
#
loop_
_entity.id
_entity.type
_entity.pdbx_description
1 polymer ?
#
loop_
_entity_poly.entity_id
_entity_poly.type
_entity_poly.pdbx_seq_one_letter_code
_entity_poly.pdbx_strand_id
1 'polypeptide(L)'
;MRPFMPRLLHPSRKPMRKRRPMLRLEAEQIHSLSNKIKELCGEEVSHCIQCGKCSGGCTVAPDMEDMPNRIMRYIQLNMKDKALTSSMVWTCSSCLTCSVRCPEGIDIAKVMNVLRMLCINEGLKPKERQIHLFNRLFIGMIERYGRVYELGLIVKNNLLSLKLLKDIELLPAILRKGKIGFFPHRAKGIGEIKELFKKSRTFIRG
;
A
#
# COMPACT_ATOMS: atom_id res chain seq x y z
N MET A 1 10.10 68.51 5.59
CA MET A 1 10.21 68.19 4.15
C MET A 1 11.18 67.04 3.98
N ARG A 2 10.73 65.85 3.58
CA ARG A 2 11.62 64.71 3.24
C ARG A 2 11.87 64.71 1.72
N PRO A 3 13.10 64.47 1.24
CA PRO A 3 13.39 64.54 -0.18
C PRO A 3 12.74 63.36 -0.93
N PHE A 4 12.17 63.65 -2.09
CA PHE A 4 11.56 62.68 -3.00
C PHE A 4 12.68 61.85 -3.64
N MET A 5 12.77 60.55 -3.32
CA MET A 5 13.71 59.65 -4.01
C MET A 5 13.19 59.31 -5.41
N PRO A 6 14.05 59.29 -6.46
CA PRO A 6 13.63 58.93 -7.79
C PRO A 6 13.30 57.45 -7.87
N ARG A 7 12.15 57.15 -8.48
CA ARG A 7 11.62 55.80 -8.69
C ARG A 7 12.59 55.01 -9.59
N LEU A 8 13.27 54.02 -9.02
CA LEU A 8 14.11 53.07 -9.76
C LEU A 8 13.28 52.41 -10.88
N LEU A 9 13.71 52.58 -12.13
CA LEU A 9 13.15 51.92 -13.30
C LEU A 9 13.22 50.40 -13.10
N HIS A 10 12.07 49.72 -13.14
CA HIS A 10 12.02 48.27 -13.13
C HIS A 10 12.75 47.69 -14.35
N PRO A 11 13.53 46.60 -14.19
CA PRO A 11 14.20 45.96 -15.31
C PRO A 11 13.16 45.44 -16.31
N SER A 12 13.48 45.63 -17.60
CA SER A 12 12.65 45.26 -18.74
C SER A 12 12.14 43.82 -18.63
N ARG A 13 10.83 43.63 -18.82
CA ARG A 13 10.18 42.32 -18.83
C ARG A 13 10.86 41.44 -19.89
N LYS A 14 11.50 40.35 -19.46
CA LYS A 14 12.04 39.33 -20.37
C LYS A 14 10.90 38.80 -21.26
N PRO A 15 11.14 38.53 -22.55
CA PRO A 15 10.12 38.04 -23.46
C PRO A 15 9.56 36.70 -22.96
N MET A 16 8.23 36.55 -23.01
CA MET A 16 7.57 35.30 -22.65
C MET A 16 8.09 34.19 -23.56
N ARG A 17 8.66 33.12 -22.97
CA ARG A 17 9.00 31.90 -23.69
C ARG A 17 7.76 31.39 -24.45
N LYS A 18 7.96 31.00 -25.72
CA LYS A 18 6.91 30.42 -26.57
C LYS A 18 6.12 29.37 -25.79
N ARG A 19 4.79 29.54 -25.72
CA ARG A 19 3.90 28.60 -25.02
C ARG A 19 4.07 27.23 -25.65
N ARG A 20 4.43 26.23 -24.83
CA ARG A 20 4.41 24.83 -25.26
C ARG A 20 2.97 24.48 -25.67
N PRO A 21 2.77 23.63 -26.71
CA PRO A 21 1.43 23.20 -27.08
C PRO A 21 0.72 22.63 -25.85
N MET A 22 -0.51 23.08 -25.64
CA MET A 22 -1.36 22.61 -24.55
C MET A 22 -1.62 21.12 -24.81
N LEU A 23 -1.18 20.25 -23.89
CA LEU A 23 -1.41 18.81 -23.98
C LEU A 23 -2.92 18.57 -24.09
N ARG A 24 -3.36 18.07 -25.26
CA ARG A 24 -4.73 17.61 -25.48
C ARG A 24 -4.84 16.25 -24.80
N LEU A 25 -5.18 16.25 -23.51
CA LEU A 25 -5.48 15.02 -22.80
C LEU A 25 -6.91 14.62 -23.18
N GLU A 26 -7.06 13.45 -23.78
CA GLU A 26 -8.38 12.83 -23.97
C GLU A 26 -9.02 12.66 -22.58
N ALA A 27 -10.27 13.10 -22.40
CA ALA A 27 -10.92 13.14 -21.09
C ALA A 27 -10.96 11.76 -20.39
N GLU A 28 -11.03 10.69 -21.17
CA GLU A 28 -10.96 9.29 -20.72
C GLU A 28 -9.62 8.89 -20.09
N GLN A 29 -8.51 9.53 -20.49
CA GLN A 29 -7.18 9.25 -19.95
C GLN A 29 -6.92 9.97 -18.62
N ILE A 30 -7.72 10.95 -18.23
CA ILE A 30 -7.44 11.79 -17.06
C ILE A 30 -7.76 11.06 -15.74
N HIS A 31 -8.72 10.14 -15.73
CA HIS A 31 -9.18 9.45 -14.50
C HIS A 31 -9.17 7.92 -14.60
N SER A 32 -8.43 7.33 -15.55
CA SER A 32 -8.51 5.89 -15.83
C SER A 32 -8.24 5.01 -14.61
N LEU A 33 -7.28 5.35 -13.73
CA LEU A 33 -7.03 4.61 -12.50
C LEU A 33 -8.15 4.78 -11.45
N SER A 34 -8.66 5.99 -11.27
CA SER A 34 -9.75 6.27 -10.32
C SER A 34 -11.03 5.53 -10.75
N ASN A 35 -11.36 5.56 -12.04
CA ASN A 35 -12.48 4.82 -12.60
C ASN A 35 -12.28 3.31 -12.41
N LYS A 36 -11.06 2.81 -12.63
CA LYS A 36 -10.77 1.39 -12.43
C LYS A 36 -10.95 0.95 -10.98
N ILE A 37 -10.55 1.78 -10.01
CA ILE A 37 -10.78 1.51 -8.59
C ILE A 37 -12.28 1.51 -8.27
N LYS A 38 -13.03 2.50 -8.79
CA LYS A 38 -14.49 2.57 -8.63
C LYS A 38 -15.19 1.33 -9.19
N GLU A 39 -14.77 0.83 -10.36
CA GLU A 39 -15.28 -0.43 -10.93
C GLU A 39 -15.01 -1.65 -10.03
N LEU A 40 -13.81 -1.73 -9.45
CA LEU A 40 -13.37 -2.91 -8.70
C LEU A 40 -13.92 -2.96 -7.27
N CYS A 41 -14.12 -1.81 -6.63
CA CYS A 41 -14.53 -1.78 -5.22
C CYS A 41 -15.63 -0.76 -4.88
N GLY A 42 -16.11 0.04 -5.83
CA GLY A 42 -17.15 1.05 -5.61
C GLY A 42 -16.67 2.34 -4.94
N GLU A 43 -15.38 2.44 -4.58
CA GLU A 43 -14.84 3.59 -3.86
C GLU A 43 -14.52 4.75 -4.82
N GLU A 44 -15.04 5.93 -4.52
CA GLU A 44 -14.91 7.13 -5.34
C GLU A 44 -13.77 8.03 -4.83
N VAL A 45 -12.55 7.71 -5.26
CA VAL A 45 -11.31 8.38 -4.80
C VAL A 45 -11.25 9.86 -5.19
N SER A 46 -12.00 10.27 -6.22
CA SER A 46 -12.14 11.68 -6.62
C SER A 46 -12.67 12.57 -5.49
N HIS A 47 -13.46 12.03 -4.55
CA HIS A 47 -13.97 12.79 -3.40
C HIS A 47 -12.91 13.11 -2.35
N CYS A 48 -11.72 12.50 -2.40
CA CYS A 48 -10.70 12.72 -1.37
C CYS A 48 -10.24 14.19 -1.31
N ILE A 49 -10.60 14.89 -0.23
CA ILE A 49 -10.24 16.30 0.00
C ILE A 49 -8.81 16.52 0.55
N GLN A 50 -7.98 15.49 0.58
CA GLN A 50 -6.58 15.56 1.06
C GLN A 50 -6.41 16.07 2.51
N CYS A 51 -7.37 15.80 3.40
CA CYS A 51 -7.33 16.25 4.80
C CYS A 51 -6.22 15.61 5.66
N GLY A 52 -5.60 14.50 5.21
CA GLY A 52 -4.47 13.87 5.90
C GLY A 52 -4.80 13.05 7.16
N LYS A 53 -6.07 12.94 7.59
CA LYS A 53 -6.47 12.14 8.77
C LYS A 53 -6.04 10.68 8.67
N CYS A 54 -6.12 10.09 7.47
CA CYS A 54 -5.67 8.73 7.20
C CYS A 54 -4.16 8.57 7.46
N SER A 55 -3.37 9.57 7.10
CA SER A 55 -1.93 9.60 7.30
C SER A 55 -1.57 9.77 8.76
N GLY A 56 -2.22 10.70 9.46
CA GLY A 56 -2.02 10.90 10.90
C GLY A 56 -2.46 9.71 11.78
N GLY A 57 -3.39 8.88 11.30
CA GLY A 57 -3.85 7.67 11.99
C GLY A 57 -3.11 6.38 11.62
N CYS A 58 -2.20 6.42 10.64
CA CYS A 58 -1.56 5.23 10.12
C CYS A 58 -0.48 4.73 11.09
N THR A 59 -0.63 3.52 11.63
CA THR A 59 0.30 2.94 12.60
C THR A 59 1.65 2.52 12.01
N VAL A 60 1.70 2.37 10.70
CA VAL A 60 2.88 1.96 9.93
C VAL A 60 3.49 3.13 9.13
N ALA A 61 2.97 4.34 9.33
CA ALA A 61 3.47 5.57 8.72
C ALA A 61 4.99 5.80 8.85
N PRO A 62 5.62 5.54 10.02
CA PRO A 62 7.05 5.83 10.19
C PRO A 62 7.95 5.02 9.27
N ASP A 63 7.47 3.85 8.81
CA ASP A 63 8.21 2.91 7.99
C ASP A 63 7.84 2.99 6.49
N MET A 64 7.14 4.05 6.06
CA MET A 64 6.59 4.20 4.71
C MET A 64 7.26 5.32 3.90
N GLU A 65 7.49 5.07 2.61
CA GLU A 65 7.96 6.09 1.64
C GLU A 65 6.83 7.09 1.29
N ASP A 66 5.60 6.59 1.18
CA ASP A 66 4.41 7.37 0.89
C ASP A 66 3.31 7.14 1.93
N MET A 67 2.61 8.22 2.25
CA MET A 67 1.48 8.21 3.16
C MET A 67 0.16 7.90 2.45
N PRO A 68 -0.88 7.39 3.16
CA PRO A 68 -2.17 7.07 2.57
C PRO A 68 -2.80 8.21 1.75
N ASN A 69 -2.73 9.45 2.23
CA ASN A 69 -3.26 10.59 1.49
C ASN A 69 -2.50 10.84 0.17
N ARG A 70 -1.17 10.61 0.15
CA ARG A 70 -0.35 10.71 -1.07
C ARG A 70 -0.74 9.66 -2.10
N ILE A 71 -1.04 8.43 -1.67
CA ILE A 71 -1.56 7.38 -2.57
C ILE A 71 -2.90 7.81 -3.18
N MET A 72 -3.83 8.34 -2.37
CA MET A 72 -5.08 8.90 -2.89
C MET A 72 -4.83 10.01 -3.90
N ARG A 73 -3.83 10.86 -3.65
CA ARG A 73 -3.45 11.92 -4.58
C ARG A 73 -2.89 11.38 -5.89
N TYR A 74 -2.06 10.33 -5.84
CA TYR A 74 -1.57 9.67 -7.05
C TYR A 74 -2.70 9.08 -7.88
N ILE A 75 -3.71 8.49 -7.23
CA ILE A 75 -4.90 7.99 -7.92
C ILE A 75 -5.67 9.13 -8.60
N GLN A 76 -5.93 10.23 -7.88
CA GLN A 76 -6.63 11.41 -8.41
C GLN A 76 -5.90 12.04 -9.62
N LEU A 77 -4.57 12.00 -9.60
CA LEU A 77 -3.73 12.56 -10.66
C LEU A 77 -3.41 11.53 -11.77
N ASN A 78 -4.04 10.35 -11.73
CA ASN A 78 -3.77 9.23 -12.62
C ASN A 78 -2.29 8.81 -12.72
N MET A 79 -1.53 9.01 -11.64
CA MET A 79 -0.12 8.63 -11.53
C MET A 79 0.02 7.16 -11.14
N LYS A 80 -0.45 6.26 -12.01
CA LYS A 80 -0.49 4.81 -11.77
C LYS A 80 0.85 4.23 -11.33
N ASP A 81 1.94 4.58 -12.02
CA ASP A 81 3.27 4.06 -11.70
C ASP A 81 3.69 4.42 -10.27
N LYS A 82 3.40 5.65 -9.82
CA LYS A 82 3.69 6.07 -8.43
C LYS A 82 2.83 5.33 -7.42
N ALA A 83 1.54 5.13 -7.72
CA ALA A 83 0.64 4.40 -6.83
C ALA A 83 1.04 2.93 -6.66
N LEU A 84 1.39 2.24 -7.75
CA LEU A 84 1.69 0.80 -7.74
C LEU A 84 3.12 0.46 -7.30
N THR A 85 4.08 1.38 -7.47
CA THR A 85 5.48 1.15 -7.03
C THR A 85 5.74 1.56 -5.58
N SER A 86 4.76 2.16 -4.91
CA SER A 86 4.89 2.55 -3.51
C SER A 86 4.95 1.34 -2.59
N SER A 87 5.91 1.32 -1.67
CA SER A 87 6.03 0.27 -0.63
C SER A 87 4.78 0.22 0.26
N MET A 88 4.03 1.33 0.35
CA MET A 88 2.79 1.43 1.11
C MET A 88 1.75 0.36 0.76
N VAL A 89 1.65 -0.03 -0.53
CA VAL A 89 0.71 -1.06 -0.99
C VAL A 89 0.98 -2.41 -0.32
N TRP A 90 2.25 -2.70 -0.03
CA TRP A 90 2.69 -3.96 0.54
C TRP A 90 2.81 -3.93 2.07
N THR A 91 3.10 -2.77 2.66
CA THR A 91 3.22 -2.61 4.12
C THR A 91 1.89 -2.29 4.82
N CYS A 92 0.85 -1.88 4.07
CA CYS A 92 -0.46 -1.62 4.65
C CYS A 92 -1.02 -2.85 5.39
N SER A 93 -1.19 -2.70 6.70
CA SER A 93 -1.73 -3.73 7.60
C SER A 93 -3.24 -3.95 7.50
N SER A 94 -3.93 -3.16 6.66
CA SER A 94 -5.40 -3.20 6.52
C SER A 94 -6.16 -3.05 7.85
N CYS A 95 -5.62 -2.25 8.78
CA CYS A 95 -6.21 -2.05 10.12
C CYS A 95 -7.49 -1.19 10.14
N LEU A 96 -7.94 -0.68 8.98
CA LEU A 96 -9.17 0.10 8.78
C LEU A 96 -9.23 1.47 9.47
N THR A 97 -8.24 1.88 10.27
CA THR A 97 -8.22 3.19 10.95
C THR A 97 -8.42 4.36 9.99
N CYS A 98 -7.81 4.30 8.81
CA CYS A 98 -7.95 5.33 7.78
C CYS A 98 -9.38 5.41 7.22
N SER A 99 -10.02 4.27 6.97
CA SER A 99 -11.39 4.19 6.45
C SER A 99 -12.39 4.75 7.45
N VAL A 100 -12.30 4.34 8.72
CA VAL A 100 -13.23 4.77 9.79
C VAL A 100 -13.16 6.28 10.06
N ARG A 101 -11.98 6.90 9.88
CA ARG A 101 -11.75 8.32 10.17
C ARG A 101 -11.89 9.23 8.95
N CYS A 102 -12.20 8.69 7.78
CA CYS A 102 -12.32 9.45 6.57
C CYS A 102 -13.60 10.33 6.62
N PRO A 103 -13.50 11.66 6.55
CA PRO A 103 -14.68 12.52 6.58
C PRO A 103 -15.55 12.38 5.32
N GLU A 104 -14.94 11.97 4.20
CA GLU A 104 -15.60 11.70 2.92
C GLU A 104 -16.11 10.26 2.81
N GLY A 105 -15.99 9.44 3.87
CA GLY A 105 -16.48 8.06 3.89
C GLY A 105 -15.74 7.07 2.98
N ILE A 106 -14.61 7.45 2.39
CA ILE A 106 -13.82 6.57 1.51
C ILE A 106 -13.21 5.40 2.31
N ASP A 107 -13.46 4.17 1.86
CA ASP A 107 -12.79 2.98 2.40
C ASP A 107 -11.37 2.84 1.84
N ILE A 108 -10.46 3.60 2.45
CA ILE A 108 -9.06 3.68 2.04
C ILE A 108 -8.37 2.31 2.13
N ALA A 109 -8.70 1.48 3.12
CA ALA A 109 -8.14 0.13 3.22
C ALA A 109 -8.56 -0.76 2.05
N LYS A 110 -9.82 -0.65 1.60
CA LYS A 110 -10.30 -1.34 0.40
C LYS A 110 -9.61 -0.85 -0.87
N VAL A 111 -9.37 0.46 -1.00
CA VAL A 111 -8.57 1.02 -2.10
C VAL A 111 -7.14 0.45 -2.09
N MET A 112 -6.49 0.38 -0.93
CA MET A 112 -5.15 -0.23 -0.82
C MET A 112 -5.14 -1.71 -1.23
N ASN A 113 -6.19 -2.47 -0.90
CA ASN A 113 -6.33 -3.87 -1.34
C ASN A 113 -6.49 -3.99 -2.86
N VAL A 114 -7.26 -3.09 -3.49
CA VAL A 114 -7.38 -3.04 -4.96
C VAL A 114 -6.03 -2.73 -5.60
N LEU A 115 -5.28 -1.74 -5.09
CA LEU A 115 -3.94 -1.46 -5.59
C LEU A 115 -3.02 -2.68 -5.47
N ARG A 116 -3.08 -3.42 -4.36
CA ARG A 116 -2.31 -4.65 -4.18
C ARG A 116 -2.68 -5.71 -5.20
N MET A 117 -3.97 -5.88 -5.51
CA MET A 117 -4.42 -6.78 -6.57
C MET A 117 -3.87 -6.35 -7.93
N LEU A 118 -3.95 -5.07 -8.27
CA LEU A 118 -3.40 -4.54 -9.52
C LEU A 118 -1.88 -4.78 -9.62
N CYS A 119 -1.13 -4.56 -8.54
CA CYS A 119 0.30 -4.89 -8.50
C CYS A 119 0.56 -6.37 -8.81
N ILE A 120 -0.21 -7.28 -8.20
CA ILE A 120 -0.04 -8.73 -8.42
C ILE A 120 -0.36 -9.10 -9.87
N ASN A 121 -1.44 -8.56 -10.43
CA ASN A 121 -1.85 -8.84 -11.82
C ASN A 121 -0.81 -8.33 -12.83
N GLU A 122 -0.15 -7.21 -12.52
CA GLU A 122 0.95 -6.65 -13.32
C GLU A 122 2.31 -7.31 -13.05
N GLY A 123 2.36 -8.32 -12.17
CA GLY A 123 3.59 -9.00 -11.80
C GLY A 123 4.57 -8.14 -10.98
N LEU A 124 4.11 -7.00 -10.46
CA LEU A 124 4.87 -6.11 -9.59
C LEU A 124 5.04 -6.77 -8.21
N LYS A 125 6.24 -6.64 -7.66
CA LYS A 125 6.61 -7.18 -6.34
C LYS A 125 7.05 -6.03 -5.42
N PRO A 126 6.97 -6.20 -4.10
CA PRO A 126 7.56 -5.25 -3.17
C PRO A 126 9.04 -5.04 -3.49
N LYS A 127 9.54 -3.81 -3.35
CA LYS A 127 10.97 -3.51 -3.49
C LYS A 127 11.78 -4.31 -2.47
N GLU A 128 11.25 -4.45 -1.26
CA GLU A 128 11.89 -5.14 -0.16
C GLU A 128 11.70 -6.66 -0.26
N ARG A 129 12.80 -7.36 -0.57
CA ARG A 129 12.84 -8.83 -0.65
C ARG A 129 12.28 -9.52 0.60
N GLN A 130 12.53 -8.96 1.78
CA GLN A 130 12.07 -9.55 3.04
C GLN A 130 10.53 -9.54 3.15
N ILE A 131 9.86 -8.47 2.72
CA ILE A 131 8.39 -8.35 2.74
C ILE A 131 7.79 -9.40 1.81
N HIS A 132 8.32 -9.52 0.59
CA HIS A 132 7.87 -10.52 -0.38
C HIS A 132 8.06 -11.96 0.13
N LEU A 133 9.23 -12.26 0.73
CA LEU A 133 9.52 -13.58 1.28
C LEU A 133 8.58 -13.93 2.43
N PHE A 134 8.43 -13.02 3.40
CA PHE A 134 7.57 -13.22 4.55
C PHE A 134 6.12 -13.45 4.12
N ASN A 135 5.59 -12.58 3.25
CA ASN A 135 4.22 -12.70 2.75
C ASN A 135 3.99 -14.05 2.03
N ARG A 136 4.92 -14.47 1.17
CA ARG A 136 4.84 -15.76 0.47
C ARG A 136 4.84 -16.94 1.46
N LEU A 137 5.68 -16.91 2.49
CA LEU A 137 5.71 -17.95 3.52
C LEU A 137 4.42 -17.97 4.34
N PHE A 138 3.96 -16.80 4.76
CA PHE A 138 2.74 -16.62 5.55
C PHE A 138 1.51 -17.16 4.81
N ILE A 139 1.27 -16.69 3.58
CA ILE A 139 0.14 -17.13 2.76
C ILE A 139 0.24 -18.62 2.44
N GLY A 140 1.43 -19.13 2.11
CA GLY A 140 1.65 -20.55 1.85
C GLY A 140 1.36 -21.46 3.06
N MET A 141 1.55 -20.95 4.29
CA MET A 141 1.16 -21.69 5.50
C MET A 141 -0.35 -21.70 5.71
N ILE A 142 -1.03 -20.57 5.48
CA ILE A 142 -2.50 -20.50 5.56
C ILE A 142 -3.12 -21.42 4.51
N GLU A 143 -2.64 -21.42 3.27
CA GLU A 143 -3.15 -22.33 2.24
C GLU A 143 -2.93 -23.81 2.60
N ARG A 144 -1.79 -24.14 3.24
CA ARG A 144 -1.44 -25.52 3.58
C ARG A 144 -2.13 -26.04 4.84
N TYR A 145 -2.23 -25.22 5.88
CA TYR A 145 -2.68 -25.63 7.22
C TYR A 145 -3.99 -24.96 7.64
N GLY A 146 -4.50 -24.00 6.88
CA GLY A 146 -5.66 -23.18 7.24
C GLY A 146 -5.38 -22.12 8.32
N ARG A 147 -4.14 -22.07 8.83
CA ARG A 147 -3.66 -21.09 9.80
C ARG A 147 -2.13 -20.98 9.71
N VAL A 148 -1.58 -19.98 10.36
CA VAL A 148 -0.13 -19.80 10.48
C VAL A 148 0.44 -20.84 11.45
N TYR A 149 1.56 -21.46 11.09
CA TYR A 149 2.40 -22.24 12.00
C TYR A 149 3.57 -21.35 12.43
N GLU A 150 3.44 -20.73 13.60
CA GLU A 150 4.25 -19.59 14.02
C GLU A 150 5.73 -19.95 14.14
N LEU A 151 6.09 -21.08 14.78
CA LEU A 151 7.48 -21.53 14.89
C LEU A 151 8.08 -21.83 13.50
N GLY A 152 7.32 -22.53 12.66
CA GLY A 152 7.76 -22.84 11.30
C GLY A 152 7.95 -21.59 10.45
N LEU A 153 7.13 -20.55 10.64
CA LEU A 153 7.24 -19.28 9.93
C LEU A 153 8.54 -18.57 10.32
N ILE A 154 8.83 -18.46 11.62
CA ILE A 154 10.06 -17.85 12.14
C ILE A 154 11.29 -18.58 11.58
N VAL A 155 11.36 -19.90 11.77
CA VAL A 155 12.50 -20.71 11.34
C VAL A 155 12.71 -20.61 9.82
N LYS A 156 11.65 -20.79 9.02
CA LYS A 156 11.76 -20.71 7.55
C LYS A 156 12.13 -19.31 7.08
N ASN A 157 11.57 -18.27 7.68
CA ASN A 157 11.88 -16.90 7.32
C ASN A 157 13.35 -16.57 7.62
N ASN A 158 13.86 -16.96 8.80
CA ASN A 158 15.23 -16.68 9.20
C ASN A 158 16.23 -17.46 8.35
N LEU A 159 15.94 -18.74 8.06
CA LEU A 159 16.77 -19.56 7.18
C LEU A 159 16.80 -19.01 5.74
N LEU A 160 15.63 -18.72 5.15
CA LEU A 160 15.54 -18.26 3.75
C LEU A 160 15.97 -16.80 3.55
N SER A 161 15.93 -16.00 4.61
CA SER A 161 16.43 -14.62 4.62
C SER A 161 17.90 -14.50 5.05
N LEU A 162 18.54 -15.61 5.44
CA LEU A 162 19.90 -15.68 5.99
C LEU A 162 20.11 -14.85 7.27
N LYS A 163 19.04 -14.59 8.02
CA LYS A 163 19.07 -13.82 9.28
C LYS A 163 18.80 -14.72 10.49
N LEU A 164 19.71 -15.67 10.73
CA LEU A 164 19.52 -16.72 11.75
C LEU A 164 19.41 -16.18 13.19
N LEU A 165 20.12 -15.09 13.51
CA LEU A 165 20.20 -14.56 14.88
C LEU A 165 19.17 -13.44 15.18
N LYS A 166 18.36 -13.02 14.21
CA LYS A 166 17.50 -11.82 14.32
C LYS A 166 16.50 -11.87 15.48
N ASP A 167 16.03 -13.06 15.82
CA ASP A 167 14.96 -13.23 16.82
C ASP A 167 15.46 -13.82 18.15
N ILE A 168 16.77 -13.99 18.33
CA ILE A 168 17.36 -14.65 19.53
C ILE A 168 16.99 -13.94 20.82
N GLU A 169 16.99 -12.60 20.81
CA GLU A 169 16.66 -11.79 21.99
C GLU A 169 15.21 -12.00 22.45
N LEU A 170 14.31 -12.39 21.53
CA LEU A 170 12.90 -12.61 21.83
C LEU A 170 12.63 -14.03 22.36
N LEU A 171 13.54 -14.99 22.15
CA LEU A 171 13.34 -16.39 22.55
C LEU A 171 13.03 -16.57 24.05
N PRO A 172 13.76 -15.96 25.00
CA PRO A 172 13.48 -16.14 26.43
C PRO A 172 12.07 -15.67 26.81
N ALA A 173 11.63 -14.53 26.26
CA ALA A 173 10.32 -13.97 26.53
C ALA A 173 9.18 -14.82 25.93
N ILE A 174 9.41 -15.38 24.75
CA ILE A 174 8.47 -16.26 24.04
C ILE A 174 8.33 -17.60 24.76
N LEU A 175 9.45 -18.24 25.11
CA LEU A 175 9.48 -19.53 25.81
C LEU A 175 8.81 -19.42 27.18
N ARG A 176 9.14 -18.36 27.95
CA ARG A 176 8.53 -18.12 29.26
C ARG A 176 7.01 -17.98 29.20
N LYS A 177 6.48 -17.42 28.10
CA LYS A 177 5.03 -17.23 27.91
C LYS A 177 4.32 -18.47 27.34
N GLY A 178 5.05 -19.47 26.82
CA GLY A 178 4.46 -20.69 26.25
C GLY A 178 3.53 -20.45 25.05
N LYS A 179 3.67 -19.32 24.34
CA LYS A 179 2.70 -18.86 23.32
C LYS A 179 2.95 -19.39 21.90
N ILE A 180 3.98 -20.21 21.69
CA ILE A 180 4.32 -20.76 20.37
C ILE A 180 4.14 -22.27 20.37
N GLY A 181 3.34 -22.78 19.43
CA GLY A 181 3.20 -24.21 19.18
C GLY A 181 4.43 -24.77 18.47
N PHE A 182 4.95 -25.90 18.97
CA PHE A 182 6.08 -26.61 18.36
C PHE A 182 5.70 -27.47 17.16
N PHE A 183 4.41 -27.74 16.99
CA PHE A 183 3.89 -28.57 15.91
C PHE A 183 2.82 -27.80 15.12
N PRO A 184 2.73 -28.03 13.81
CA PRO A 184 1.71 -27.40 12.99
C PRO A 184 0.31 -27.92 13.36
N HIS A 185 -0.58 -27.01 13.72
CA HIS A 185 -2.01 -27.32 13.88
C HIS A 185 -2.79 -26.97 12.63
N ARG A 186 -3.72 -27.84 12.22
CA ARG A 186 -4.64 -27.57 11.11
C ARG A 186 -5.89 -26.86 11.62
N ALA A 187 -6.34 -25.85 10.90
CA ALA A 187 -7.60 -25.19 11.20
C ALA A 187 -8.80 -26.11 10.89
N LYS A 188 -9.86 -26.01 11.71
CA LYS A 188 -11.17 -26.56 11.36
C LYS A 188 -11.67 -25.82 10.10
N GLY A 189 -12.25 -26.53 9.15
CA GLY A 189 -12.72 -25.92 7.88
C GLY A 189 -11.63 -25.68 6.83
N ILE A 190 -10.50 -26.39 6.88
CA ILE A 190 -9.42 -26.23 5.88
C ILE A 190 -9.88 -26.46 4.42
N GLY A 191 -10.94 -27.24 4.21
CA GLY A 191 -11.55 -27.43 2.89
C GLY A 191 -12.08 -26.11 2.32
N GLU A 192 -12.85 -25.36 3.11
CA GLU A 192 -13.39 -24.05 2.74
C GLU A 192 -12.28 -23.04 2.45
N ILE A 193 -11.23 -23.04 3.28
CA ILE A 193 -10.06 -22.18 3.08
C ILE A 193 -9.39 -22.49 1.73
N LYS A 194 -9.21 -23.77 1.40
CA LYS A 194 -8.64 -24.17 0.10
C LYS A 194 -9.53 -23.76 -1.06
N GLU A 195 -10.85 -23.86 -0.93
CA GLU A 195 -11.79 -23.37 -1.95
C GLU A 195 -11.71 -21.84 -2.11
N LEU A 196 -11.56 -21.09 -1.03
CA LEU A 196 -11.32 -19.64 -1.10
C LEU A 196 -10.03 -19.31 -1.88
N PHE A 197 -8.94 -20.03 -1.64
CA PHE A 197 -7.69 -19.87 -2.40
C PHE A 197 -7.84 -20.24 -3.88
N LYS A 198 -8.64 -21.27 -4.21
CA LYS A 198 -8.93 -21.59 -5.62
C LYS A 198 -9.69 -20.47 -6.30
N LYS A 199 -10.76 -19.96 -5.66
CA LYS A 199 -11.55 -18.84 -6.17
C LYS A 199 -10.73 -17.54 -6.27
N SER A 200 -9.80 -17.29 -5.36
CA SER A 200 -8.97 -16.08 -5.42
C SER A 200 -8.00 -16.11 -6.62
N ARG A 201 -7.51 -17.28 -7.03
CA ARG A 201 -6.61 -17.41 -8.18
C ARG A 201 -7.28 -17.02 -9.50
N THR A 202 -8.59 -17.21 -9.64
CA THR A 202 -9.36 -16.73 -10.80
C THR A 202 -9.40 -15.20 -10.90
N PHE A 203 -9.36 -14.47 -9.78
CA PHE A 203 -9.32 -13.00 -9.78
C PHE A 203 -7.92 -12.41 -10.03
N ILE A 204 -6.87 -13.18 -9.78
CA ILE A 204 -5.47 -12.74 -9.88
C ILE A 204 -4.87 -13.03 -11.28
N ARG A 205 -5.50 -13.89 -12.08
CA ARG A 205 -5.05 -14.28 -13.43
C ARG A 205 -5.99 -13.85 -14.55
N GLY A 206 -7.05 -13.09 -14.22
CA GLY A 206 -7.95 -12.48 -15.19
C GLY A 206 -7.44 -11.14 -15.69
#